data_AF-A0A3E1ES03-F1
#
_entry.id   AF-A0A3E1ES03-F1
#
_cell.length_a   1.000
_cell.length_b   1.000
_cell.length_c   1.000
_cell.angle_alpha   90.00
_cell.angle_beta   90.00
_cell.angle_gamma   90.00
#
_symmetry.space_group_name_H-M   'P 1'
#
loop_
_entity.id
_entity.type
_entity.pdbx_description
1 polymer ?
#
loop_
_entity_poly.entity_id
_entity_poly.type
_entity_poly.pdbx_seq_one_letter_code
_entity_poly.pdbx_strand_id
1 'polypeptide(L)'
;MLRHFRSKRRFLDESPEEVAASLRHLPGFVWLDTAGRCPEPDREGAVSIMAACPTLVLRGHIRDVSMLEEQMADGESAAAAGERAGVPCGWFGWVDYEGGWEFGWYEQVLVYRHATGEWLECGDLLSLRRDGVRGEVPRLVWEPGIGEADYCRMVSRAQEYIGAGDIYQVNLAHRLSAAWPASADPFALYLKLREVSPAPCAAYMAGGGRTVLSSSPESFLRMSGRGIRTRPIKGTRPRFADPVRDERSRGELLTSPKERAELVMITDLLRNDLGMVCEYGSVRVTGLLQPEAYEQVHHLVSTVEGTLRGDVSHAAALKACFPGGSITGAPKKRAVEIIRELEPVPRGLYTGAIGYLGANGESHFSIAIRTMVLERSVISCHAGAGIVADSLPAAEWEETLQKASGMLAAGRSR
;
A
#
# COMPACT_ATOMS: atom_id res chain seq x y z
N MET A 1 6.78 -13.32 31.50
CA MET A 1 7.04 -14.71 31.06
C MET A 1 7.53 -14.63 29.63
N LEU A 2 8.84 -14.80 29.38
CA LEU A 2 9.43 -14.70 28.04
C LEU A 2 8.89 -15.84 27.14
N ARG A 3 7.88 -15.54 26.32
CA ARG A 3 7.36 -16.47 25.31
C ARG A 3 8.42 -16.62 24.23
N HIS A 4 9.02 -17.81 24.11
CA HIS A 4 9.95 -18.09 23.03
C HIS A 4 9.16 -18.32 21.74
N PHE A 5 9.27 -17.39 20.79
CA PHE A 5 8.67 -17.52 19.47
C PHE A 5 9.52 -18.44 18.59
N ARG A 6 9.24 -19.75 18.60
CA ARG A 6 9.86 -20.70 17.66
C ARG A 6 9.02 -20.83 16.40
N SER A 7 9.62 -20.56 15.25
CA SER A 7 9.01 -20.82 13.94
C SER A 7 9.08 -22.30 13.58
N LYS A 8 8.02 -22.85 12.98
CA LYS A 8 7.98 -24.22 12.46
C LYS A 8 7.81 -24.20 10.95
N ARG A 9 8.60 -25.00 10.23
CA ARG A 9 8.33 -25.32 8.83
C ARG A 9 7.07 -26.17 8.73
N ARG A 10 6.22 -25.86 7.75
CA ARG A 10 4.99 -26.61 7.46
C ARG A 10 5.01 -27.05 6.01
N PHE A 11 4.43 -28.21 5.76
CA PHE A 11 4.25 -28.77 4.43
C PHE A 11 2.75 -28.77 4.16
N LEU A 12 2.32 -27.86 3.30
CA LEU A 12 0.94 -27.69 2.86
C LEU A 12 0.97 -27.64 1.33
N ASP A 13 0.06 -28.36 0.68
CA ASP A 13 -0.11 -28.33 -0.76
C ASP A 13 -1.05 -27.19 -1.20
N GLU A 14 -1.76 -26.57 -0.24
CA GLU A 14 -2.68 -25.47 -0.49
C GLU A 14 -1.98 -24.15 -0.85
N SER A 15 -2.59 -23.41 -1.77
CA SER A 15 -2.16 -22.06 -2.13
C SER A 15 -2.42 -21.04 -1.00
N PRO A 16 -1.73 -19.88 -1.01
CA PRO A 16 -2.04 -18.80 -0.06
C PRO A 16 -3.50 -18.36 -0.06
N GLU A 17 -4.19 -18.42 -1.21
CA GLU A 17 -5.59 -18.01 -1.29
C GLU A 17 -6.51 -18.99 -0.55
N GLU A 18 -6.26 -20.29 -0.69
CA GLU A 18 -7.01 -21.35 0.00
C GLU A 18 -6.78 -21.30 1.52
N VAL A 19 -5.52 -21.13 1.93
CA VAL A 19 -5.20 -20.99 3.36
C VAL A 19 -5.82 -19.72 3.94
N ALA A 20 -5.74 -18.57 3.24
CA ALA A 20 -6.38 -17.34 3.68
C ALA A 20 -7.91 -17.49 3.80
N ALA A 21 -8.54 -18.17 2.84
CA ALA A 21 -9.98 -18.45 2.88
C ALA A 21 -10.39 -19.31 4.09
N SER A 22 -9.52 -20.19 4.58
CA SER A 22 -9.76 -20.99 5.79
C SER A 22 -9.59 -20.21 7.10
N LEU A 23 -8.82 -19.12 7.10
CA LEU A 23 -8.43 -18.35 8.30
C LEU A 23 -9.18 -17.03 8.46
N ARG A 24 -9.75 -16.48 7.37
CA ARG A 24 -10.42 -15.16 7.34
C ARG A 24 -11.59 -14.97 8.31
N HIS A 25 -12.13 -16.05 8.87
CA HIS A 25 -13.19 -15.99 9.88
C HIS A 25 -12.67 -15.59 11.27
N LEU A 26 -11.34 -15.61 11.46
CA LEU A 26 -10.72 -15.29 12.73
C LEU A 26 -10.75 -13.78 13.00
N PRO A 27 -10.91 -13.36 14.27
CA PRO A 27 -10.93 -11.95 14.64
C PRO A 27 -9.64 -11.24 14.23
N GLY A 28 -9.76 -10.05 13.64
CA GLY A 28 -8.60 -9.25 13.27
C GLY A 28 -7.77 -9.87 12.13
N PHE A 29 -8.35 -10.71 11.28
CA PHE A 29 -7.59 -11.37 10.22
C PHE A 29 -6.92 -10.36 9.27
N VAL A 30 -5.64 -10.59 9.00
CA VAL A 30 -4.79 -9.83 8.10
C VAL A 30 -4.16 -10.79 7.11
N TRP A 31 -4.15 -10.42 5.84
CA TRP A 31 -3.37 -11.06 4.80
C TRP A 31 -2.68 -9.98 3.96
N LEU A 32 -1.35 -9.93 4.06
CA LEU A 32 -0.49 -9.10 3.23
C LEU A 32 0.19 -9.98 2.19
N ASP A 33 0.25 -9.52 0.94
CA ASP A 33 0.79 -10.31 -0.16
C ASP A 33 1.63 -9.45 -1.09
N THR A 34 2.90 -9.83 -1.22
CA THR A 34 3.86 -9.15 -2.11
C THR A 34 4.14 -9.89 -3.41
N ALA A 35 3.49 -11.03 -3.64
CA ALA A 35 3.66 -11.83 -4.85
C ALA A 35 2.77 -11.41 -6.01
N GLY A 36 1.86 -10.46 -5.79
CA GLY A 36 1.01 -9.92 -6.85
C GLY A 36 1.88 -9.59 -8.06
N ARG A 37 1.60 -10.28 -9.17
CA ARG A 37 2.57 -10.77 -10.16
C ARG A 37 3.68 -9.76 -10.52
N CYS A 38 4.72 -9.76 -9.68
CA CYS A 38 5.84 -8.83 -9.69
C CYS A 38 6.87 -9.24 -10.77
N PRO A 39 7.57 -8.30 -11.42
CA PRO A 39 8.68 -8.63 -12.32
C PRO A 39 9.80 -9.40 -11.60
N GLU A 40 10.59 -10.15 -12.38
CA GLU A 40 11.48 -11.21 -11.87
C GLU A 40 12.58 -10.84 -10.85
N PRO A 41 13.10 -9.59 -10.69
CA PRO A 41 14.09 -9.34 -9.62
C PRO A 41 13.47 -9.20 -8.21
N ASP A 42 12.18 -8.88 -8.07
CA ASP A 42 11.52 -8.80 -6.75
C ASP A 42 10.84 -10.11 -6.34
N ARG A 43 10.71 -11.05 -7.28
CA ARG A 43 9.98 -12.31 -7.07
C ARG A 43 10.68 -13.25 -6.09
N GLU A 44 12.01 -13.19 -6.00
CA GLU A 44 12.78 -13.97 -5.03
C GLU A 44 12.46 -13.62 -3.56
N GLY A 45 12.03 -12.38 -3.32
CA GLY A 45 11.64 -11.89 -1.99
C GLY A 45 10.14 -11.85 -1.73
N ALA A 46 9.32 -12.39 -2.64
CA ALA A 46 7.87 -12.33 -2.55
C ALA A 46 7.32 -13.27 -1.46
N VAL A 47 6.44 -12.74 -0.62
CA VAL A 47 5.86 -13.44 0.53
C VAL A 47 4.36 -13.16 0.65
N SER A 48 3.61 -14.15 1.14
CA SER A 48 2.29 -13.92 1.72
C SER A 48 2.38 -14.07 3.23
N ILE A 49 1.91 -13.07 3.97
CA ILE A 49 1.90 -13.05 5.44
C ILE A 49 0.46 -13.02 5.89
N MET A 50 0.07 -13.99 6.71
CA MET A 50 -1.26 -14.08 7.31
C MET A 50 -1.14 -14.02 8.82
N ALA A 51 -2.00 -13.23 9.45
CA ALA A 51 -2.03 -13.08 10.90
C ALA A 51 -3.48 -12.96 11.38
N ALA A 52 -3.78 -13.48 12.57
CA ALA A 52 -5.10 -13.34 13.18
C ALA A 52 -5.01 -13.32 14.70
N CYS A 53 -6.13 -13.00 15.35
CA CYS A 53 -6.27 -12.99 16.81
C CYS A 53 -5.23 -12.08 17.48
N PRO A 54 -5.25 -10.76 17.18
CA PRO A 54 -4.31 -9.83 17.83
C PRO A 54 -4.54 -9.85 19.34
N THR A 55 -3.46 -9.89 20.10
CA THR A 55 -3.51 -9.93 21.57
C THR A 55 -3.57 -8.53 22.19
N LEU A 56 -3.13 -7.53 21.45
CA LEU A 56 -3.20 -6.11 21.79
C LEU A 56 -3.51 -5.31 20.52
N VAL A 57 -4.38 -4.31 20.60
CA VAL A 57 -4.64 -3.38 19.51
C VAL A 57 -4.45 -1.97 20.04
N LEU A 58 -3.52 -1.25 19.41
CA LEU A 58 -3.20 0.13 19.73
C LEU A 58 -3.77 1.06 18.67
N ARG A 59 -4.14 2.26 19.10
CA ARG A 59 -4.60 3.34 18.24
C ARG A 59 -3.93 4.64 18.65
N GLY A 60 -3.68 5.49 17.69
CA GLY A 60 -3.09 6.80 17.95
C GLY A 60 -3.05 7.66 16.70
N HIS A 61 -2.16 8.65 16.72
CA HIS A 61 -1.97 9.56 15.60
C HIS A 61 -0.50 9.58 15.21
N ILE A 62 -0.17 9.61 13.92
CA ILE A 62 1.20 9.50 13.37
C ILE A 62 2.14 10.62 13.83
N ARG A 63 1.60 11.68 14.45
CA ARG A 63 2.38 12.76 15.06
C ARG A 63 3.06 12.29 16.35
N ASP A 64 2.54 11.25 16.97
CA ASP A 64 3.08 10.62 18.16
C ASP A 64 3.05 9.09 18.00
N VAL A 65 4.26 8.52 17.92
CA VAL A 65 4.48 7.08 17.81
C VAL A 65 5.17 6.52 19.06
N SER A 66 5.32 7.31 20.13
CA SER A 66 6.02 6.92 21.36
C SER A 66 5.47 5.63 21.95
N MET A 67 4.15 5.51 22.07
CA MET A 67 3.49 4.30 22.54
C MET A 67 3.82 3.07 21.68
N LEU A 68 3.93 3.25 20.36
CA LEU A 68 4.28 2.17 19.45
C LEU A 68 5.76 1.78 19.61
N GLU A 69 6.64 2.77 19.76
CA GLU A 69 8.08 2.57 19.98
C GLU A 69 8.38 1.87 21.31
N GLU A 70 7.73 2.27 22.39
CA GLU A 70 7.84 1.63 23.71
C GLU A 70 7.46 0.15 23.63
N GLN A 71 6.33 -0.15 22.99
CA GLN A 71 5.84 -1.52 22.88
C GLN A 71 6.67 -2.37 21.89
N MET A 72 7.26 -1.75 20.87
CA MET A 72 8.21 -2.42 19.97
C MET A 72 9.51 -2.79 20.69
N ALA A 73 10.05 -1.91 21.54
CA ALA A 73 11.26 -2.20 22.31
C ALA A 73 11.07 -3.40 23.25
N ASP A 74 9.90 -3.50 23.89
CA ASP A 74 9.52 -4.64 24.73
C ASP A 74 9.38 -5.93 23.92
N GLY A 75 8.79 -5.85 22.72
CA GLY A 75 8.59 -6.98 21.80
C GLY A 75 9.88 -7.51 21.16
N GLU A 76 10.81 -6.63 20.79
CA GLU A 76 12.13 -6.98 20.23
C GLU A 76 12.99 -7.71 21.27
N SER A 77 12.90 -7.33 22.56
CA SER A 77 13.59 -8.03 23.64
C SER A 77 13.08 -9.48 23.80
N ALA A 78 11.77 -9.70 23.63
CA ALA A 78 11.18 -11.03 23.65
C ALA A 78 11.49 -11.86 22.39
N ALA A 79 11.55 -11.21 21.21
CA ALA A 79 11.86 -11.86 19.94
C ALA A 79 13.35 -12.20 19.79
N ALA A 80 14.26 -11.37 20.30
CA ALA A 80 15.71 -11.60 20.24
C ALA A 80 16.19 -12.82 21.07
N ALA A 81 15.37 -13.31 22.01
CA ALA A 81 15.61 -14.54 22.77
C ALA A 81 15.22 -15.81 21.99
N GLY A 82 14.44 -15.68 20.91
CA GLY A 82 14.22 -16.74 19.91
C GLY A 82 15.11 -16.49 18.70
N GLU A 83 15.62 -17.54 18.06
CA GLU A 83 16.44 -17.39 16.85
C GLU A 83 15.75 -16.46 15.83
N ARG A 84 16.56 -15.57 15.22
CA ARG A 84 16.20 -14.64 14.13
C ARG A 84 15.76 -15.37 12.85
N ALA A 85 14.82 -16.31 12.94
CA ALA A 85 14.43 -17.25 11.91
C ALA A 85 13.10 -16.85 11.24
N GLY A 86 13.11 -15.69 10.59
CA GLY A 86 12.39 -15.50 9.32
C GLY A 86 10.88 -15.32 9.28
N VAL A 87 10.14 -15.43 10.39
CA VAL A 87 8.68 -15.19 10.44
C VAL A 87 8.37 -13.96 11.30
N PRO A 88 7.67 -12.93 10.78
CA PRO A 88 7.37 -11.73 11.52
C PRO A 88 6.22 -12.01 12.49
N CYS A 89 6.49 -12.22 13.78
CA CYS A 89 5.55 -11.69 14.78
C CYS A 89 5.73 -10.16 14.80
N GLY A 90 4.67 -9.42 15.10
CA GLY A 90 4.77 -7.96 14.99
C GLY A 90 3.47 -7.21 15.02
N TRP A 91 3.60 -5.92 14.71
CA TRP A 91 2.51 -4.97 14.63
C TRP A 91 2.01 -4.90 13.20
N PHE A 92 0.76 -5.31 12.95
CA PHE A 92 0.14 -5.25 11.63
C PHE A 92 -0.98 -4.22 11.65
N GLY A 93 -1.03 -3.38 10.62
CA GLY A 93 -1.91 -2.23 10.71
C GLY A 93 -1.84 -1.23 9.56
N TRP A 94 -2.43 -0.12 9.95
CA TRP A 94 -2.81 1.06 9.23
C TRP A 94 -2.24 2.42 9.62
N VAL A 95 -1.99 3.32 8.67
CA VAL A 95 -2.02 4.77 8.92
C VAL A 95 -2.92 5.41 7.89
N ASP A 96 -4.00 6.07 8.29
CA ASP A 96 -4.84 6.86 7.40
C ASP A 96 -4.19 8.21 7.05
N TYR A 97 -4.64 8.85 5.97
CA TYR A 97 -4.05 10.08 5.43
C TYR A 97 -4.10 11.24 6.44
N GLU A 98 -5.16 11.31 7.24
CA GLU A 98 -5.33 12.32 8.28
C GLU A 98 -4.35 12.10 9.45
N GLY A 99 -3.82 10.89 9.57
CA GLY A 99 -2.76 10.49 10.47
C GLY A 99 -3.21 9.56 11.58
N GLY A 100 -4.49 9.19 11.65
CA GLY A 100 -4.97 8.15 12.55
C GLY A 100 -4.37 6.79 12.20
N TRP A 101 -3.92 6.04 13.20
CA TRP A 101 -3.38 4.70 12.97
C TRP A 101 -4.01 3.67 13.91
N GLU A 102 -4.00 2.42 13.45
CA GLU A 102 -4.38 1.25 14.24
C GLU A 102 -3.42 0.12 13.91
N PHE A 103 -2.77 -0.44 14.95
CA PHE A 103 -1.87 -1.58 14.82
C PHE A 103 -2.23 -2.63 15.85
N GLY A 104 -2.39 -3.89 15.41
CA GLY A 104 -2.55 -5.05 16.29
C GLY A 104 -1.22 -5.78 16.47
N TRP A 105 -0.94 -6.28 17.67
CA TRP A 105 0.17 -7.19 17.94
C TRP A 105 -0.28 -8.64 17.68
N TYR A 106 0.37 -9.29 16.72
CA TYR A 106 0.06 -10.64 16.29
C TYR A 106 1.19 -11.61 16.64
N GLU A 107 0.87 -12.58 17.49
CA GLU A 107 1.75 -13.69 17.85
C GLU A 107 1.53 -14.92 16.95
N GLN A 108 0.36 -15.02 16.31
CA GLN A 108 0.00 -16.10 15.40
C GLN A 108 0.15 -15.60 13.97
N VAL A 109 1.27 -15.97 13.34
CA VAL A 109 1.62 -15.51 11.99
C VAL A 109 2.08 -16.68 11.14
N LEU A 110 1.58 -16.72 9.91
CA LEU A 110 1.92 -17.69 8.90
C LEU A 110 2.52 -16.95 7.70
N VAL A 111 3.67 -17.44 7.21
CA VAL A 111 4.36 -16.88 6.05
C VAL A 111 4.51 -17.94 5.00
N TYR A 112 4.15 -17.60 3.77
CA TYR A 112 4.45 -18.38 2.58
C TYR A 112 5.54 -17.67 1.77
N ARG A 113 6.59 -18.40 1.41
CA ARG A 113 7.64 -17.90 0.51
C ARG A 113 7.37 -18.39 -0.91
N HIS A 114 7.04 -17.46 -1.81
CA HIS A 114 6.64 -17.82 -3.17
C HIS A 114 7.77 -18.44 -3.98
N ALA A 115 9.01 -18.02 -3.75
CA ALA A 115 10.17 -18.55 -4.45
C ALA A 115 10.45 -20.03 -4.13
N THR A 116 10.16 -20.48 -2.90
CA THR A 116 10.48 -21.84 -2.44
C THR A 116 9.26 -22.72 -2.23
N GLY A 117 8.05 -22.17 -2.22
CA GLY A 117 6.84 -22.88 -1.83
C GLY A 117 6.77 -23.23 -0.34
N GLU A 118 7.62 -22.62 0.48
CA GLU A 118 7.79 -22.99 1.89
C GLU A 118 6.81 -22.23 2.79
N TRP A 119 6.14 -22.96 3.67
CA TRP A 119 5.33 -22.39 4.75
C TRP A 119 6.11 -22.35 6.06
N LEU A 120 6.07 -21.19 6.71
CA LEU A 120 6.66 -20.95 8.01
C LEU A 120 5.60 -20.41 8.97
N GLU A 121 5.47 -21.03 10.13
CA GLU A 121 4.44 -20.67 11.11
C GLU A 121 5.06 -20.28 12.45
N CYS A 122 4.62 -19.15 12.99
CA CYS A 122 4.81 -18.73 14.37
C CYS A 122 3.46 -18.82 15.10
N GLY A 123 3.45 -19.43 16.28
CA GLY A 123 2.20 -19.77 16.99
C GLY A 123 1.60 -21.08 16.47
N ASP A 124 0.28 -21.10 16.27
CA ASP A 124 -0.48 -22.28 15.85
C ASP A 124 -1.73 -21.87 15.04
N LEU A 125 -1.56 -20.92 14.12
CA LEU A 125 -2.65 -20.34 13.34
C LEU A 125 -3.37 -21.41 12.49
N LEU A 126 -2.62 -22.38 11.95
CA LEU A 126 -3.15 -23.45 11.09
C LEU A 126 -4.10 -24.41 11.81
N SER A 127 -4.03 -24.51 13.14
CA SER A 127 -4.96 -25.35 13.91
C SER A 127 -6.35 -24.72 14.07
N LEU A 128 -6.45 -23.41 13.80
CA LEU A 128 -7.69 -22.64 13.86
C LEU A 128 -8.45 -22.60 12.51
N ARG A 129 -7.93 -23.26 11.48
CA ARG A 129 -8.55 -23.30 10.15
C ARG A 129 -9.94 -23.95 10.18
N ARG A 130 -10.79 -23.48 9.28
CA ARG A 130 -12.09 -24.09 8.97
C ARG A 130 -12.24 -24.23 7.47
N ASP A 131 -13.18 -25.05 7.03
CA ASP A 131 -13.52 -25.14 5.61
C ASP A 131 -13.90 -23.76 5.08
N GLY A 132 -13.16 -23.31 4.06
CA GLY A 132 -13.39 -22.01 3.44
C GLY A 132 -14.71 -22.02 2.66
N VAL A 133 -15.66 -21.17 3.06
CA VAL A 133 -16.89 -20.98 2.30
C VAL A 133 -16.61 -19.96 1.19
N ARG A 134 -16.91 -20.33 -0.06
CA ARG A 134 -16.90 -19.38 -1.18
C ARG A 134 -18.13 -18.50 -1.08
N GLY A 135 -17.93 -17.21 -0.83
CA GLY A 135 -19.00 -16.22 -0.88
C GLY A 135 -19.22 -15.66 -2.28
N GLU A 136 -20.31 -14.90 -2.42
CA GLU A 136 -20.70 -14.24 -3.67
C GLU A 136 -20.03 -12.87 -3.80
N VAL A 137 -19.53 -12.57 -5.01
CA VAL A 137 -19.04 -11.23 -5.36
C VAL A 137 -20.23 -10.29 -5.52
N PRO A 138 -20.30 -9.16 -4.81
CA PRO A 138 -21.43 -8.25 -4.94
C PRO A 138 -21.47 -7.56 -6.30
N ARG A 139 -22.68 -7.26 -6.76
CA ARG A 139 -22.89 -6.22 -7.77
C ARG A 139 -23.00 -4.86 -7.08
N LEU A 140 -22.06 -3.98 -7.37
CA LEU A 140 -21.97 -2.65 -6.80
C LEU A 140 -22.36 -1.59 -7.84
N VAL A 141 -23.21 -0.65 -7.43
CA VAL A 141 -23.50 0.57 -8.17
C VAL A 141 -22.69 1.67 -7.53
N TRP A 142 -21.65 2.12 -8.24
CA TRP A 142 -20.73 3.13 -7.75
C TRP A 142 -21.23 4.53 -8.09
N GLU A 143 -21.28 5.39 -7.09
CA GLU A 143 -21.69 6.77 -7.18
C GLU A 143 -20.49 7.68 -6.85
N PRO A 144 -20.16 8.66 -7.71
CA PRO A 144 -19.12 9.62 -7.41
C PRO A 144 -19.62 10.65 -6.40
N GLY A 145 -18.76 11.01 -5.45
CA GLY A 145 -19.07 12.01 -4.42
C GLY A 145 -19.13 13.45 -4.97
N ILE A 146 -18.53 13.69 -6.14
CA ILE A 146 -18.59 14.95 -6.88
C ILE A 146 -18.70 14.69 -8.38
N GLY A 147 -19.22 15.65 -9.13
CA GLY A 147 -19.28 15.57 -10.60
C GLY A 147 -17.99 16.04 -11.27
N GLU A 148 -17.86 15.73 -12.56
CA GLU A 148 -16.73 16.16 -13.41
C GLU A 148 -16.50 17.69 -13.35
N ALA A 149 -17.57 18.49 -13.36
CA ALA A 149 -17.46 19.94 -13.30
C ALA A 149 -16.85 20.46 -12.00
N ASP A 150 -17.13 19.82 -10.86
CA ASP A 150 -16.53 20.14 -9.56
C ASP A 150 -15.05 19.78 -9.55
N TYR A 151 -14.71 18.57 -10.01
CA TYR A 151 -13.32 18.12 -10.10
C TYR A 151 -12.50 19.05 -11.02
N CYS A 152 -13.03 19.42 -12.18
CA CYS A 152 -12.38 20.36 -13.09
C CYS A 152 -12.12 21.73 -12.43
N ARG A 153 -13.04 22.22 -11.59
CA ARG A 153 -12.80 23.44 -10.80
C ARG A 153 -11.68 23.27 -9.80
N MET A 154 -11.60 22.12 -9.12
CA MET A 154 -10.49 21.82 -8.21
C MET A 154 -9.14 21.82 -8.96
N VAL A 155 -9.10 21.25 -10.17
CA VAL A 155 -7.89 21.26 -11.02
C VAL A 155 -7.49 22.69 -11.40
N SER A 156 -8.43 23.50 -11.89
CA SER A 156 -8.13 24.91 -12.24
C SER A 156 -7.64 25.70 -11.04
N ARG A 157 -8.23 25.49 -9.85
CA ARG A 157 -7.79 26.15 -8.62
C ARG A 157 -6.38 25.69 -8.19
N ALA A 158 -6.04 24.41 -8.35
CA ALA A 158 -4.68 23.95 -8.13
C ALA A 158 -3.67 24.56 -9.11
N GLN A 159 -4.05 24.77 -10.37
CA GLN A 159 -3.21 25.46 -11.36
C GLN A 159 -2.97 26.92 -10.99
N GLU A 160 -3.92 27.61 -10.34
CA GLU A 160 -3.69 28.95 -9.80
C GLU A 160 -2.61 28.95 -8.71
N TYR A 161 -2.62 27.97 -7.80
CA TYR A 161 -1.56 27.79 -6.81
C TYR A 161 -0.20 27.51 -7.46
N ILE A 162 -0.17 26.69 -8.51
CA ILE A 162 1.05 26.40 -9.28
C ILE A 162 1.56 27.67 -9.98
N GLY A 163 0.66 28.43 -10.63
CA GLY A 163 1.00 29.69 -11.31
C GLY A 163 1.50 30.78 -10.37
N ALA A 164 1.05 30.76 -9.11
CA ALA A 164 1.56 31.63 -8.05
C ALA A 164 2.93 31.19 -7.47
N GLY A 165 3.38 29.98 -7.77
CA GLY A 165 4.63 29.40 -7.28
C GLY A 165 4.53 28.75 -5.89
N ASP A 166 3.32 28.48 -5.39
CA ASP A 166 3.11 27.82 -4.09
C ASP A 166 3.56 26.35 -4.11
N ILE A 167 3.33 25.68 -5.24
CA ILE A 167 3.60 24.26 -5.48
C ILE A 167 4.00 24.03 -6.94
N TYR A 168 4.73 22.94 -7.20
CA TYR A 168 5.00 22.41 -8.53
C TYR A 168 3.93 21.41 -8.97
N GLN A 169 3.41 20.62 -8.01
CA GLN A 169 2.41 19.59 -8.23
C GLN A 169 1.57 19.36 -6.99
N VAL A 170 0.29 19.02 -7.19
CA VAL A 170 -0.59 18.47 -6.15
C VAL A 170 -1.42 17.31 -6.71
N ASN A 171 -1.56 16.24 -5.96
CA ASN A 171 -2.43 15.12 -6.31
C ASN A 171 -3.82 15.38 -5.72
N LEU A 172 -4.83 15.57 -6.57
CA LEU A 172 -6.22 15.76 -6.16
C LEU A 172 -7.02 14.48 -6.38
N ALA A 173 -7.95 14.21 -5.49
CA ALA A 173 -8.75 12.99 -5.52
C ALA A 173 -10.22 13.26 -5.24
N HIS A 174 -11.04 12.27 -5.61
CA HIS A 174 -12.45 12.20 -5.26
C HIS A 174 -12.82 10.79 -4.80
N ARG A 175 -13.95 10.71 -4.09
CA ARG A 175 -14.47 9.46 -3.53
C ARG A 175 -15.55 8.88 -4.44
N LEU A 176 -15.50 7.57 -4.64
CA LEU A 176 -16.57 6.74 -5.18
C LEU A 176 -17.13 5.89 -4.05
N SER A 177 -18.44 5.68 -3.99
CA SER A 177 -19.08 4.89 -2.94
C SER A 177 -20.22 4.04 -3.49
N ALA A 178 -20.49 2.91 -2.82
CA ALA A 178 -21.60 2.03 -3.14
C ALA A 178 -22.22 1.47 -1.86
N ALA A 179 -23.52 1.22 -1.89
CA ALA A 179 -24.19 0.49 -0.82
C ALA A 179 -23.69 -0.97 -0.78
N TRP A 180 -23.39 -1.47 0.41
CA TRP A 180 -22.92 -2.84 0.61
C TRP A 180 -24.08 -3.82 0.84
N PRO A 181 -24.26 -4.85 0.00
CA PRO A 181 -25.29 -5.86 0.22
C PRO A 181 -24.97 -6.76 1.41
N ALA A 182 -25.95 -7.00 2.29
CA ALA A 182 -25.73 -7.77 3.52
C ALA A 182 -25.29 -9.23 3.30
N SER A 183 -25.67 -9.83 2.16
CA SER A 183 -25.29 -11.21 1.79
C SER A 183 -23.93 -11.29 1.08
N ALA A 184 -23.32 -10.16 0.73
CA ALA A 184 -22.09 -10.13 -0.06
C ALA A 184 -20.86 -10.48 0.78
N ASP A 185 -19.86 -11.05 0.09
CA ASP A 185 -18.61 -11.44 0.71
C ASP A 185 -17.46 -10.47 0.36
N PRO A 186 -16.91 -9.72 1.34
CA PRO A 186 -15.78 -8.83 1.10
C PRO A 186 -14.53 -9.56 0.61
N PHE A 187 -14.30 -10.80 1.04
CA PHE A 187 -13.11 -11.54 0.63
C PHE A 187 -13.24 -12.03 -0.82
N ALA A 188 -14.43 -12.45 -1.24
CA ALA A 188 -14.70 -12.76 -2.64
C ALA A 188 -14.45 -11.54 -3.54
N LEU A 189 -14.91 -10.35 -3.13
CA LEU A 189 -14.62 -9.09 -3.83
C LEU A 189 -13.11 -8.78 -3.86
N TYR A 190 -12.38 -9.05 -2.77
CA TYR A 190 -10.94 -8.85 -2.69
C TYR A 190 -10.17 -9.78 -3.64
N LEU A 191 -10.53 -11.06 -3.70
CA LEU A 191 -9.96 -11.99 -4.67
C LEU A 191 -10.25 -11.53 -6.10
N LYS A 192 -11.47 -11.04 -6.35
CA LYS A 192 -11.82 -10.50 -7.66
C LYS A 192 -11.00 -9.25 -8.01
N LEU A 193 -10.77 -8.36 -7.05
CA LEU A 193 -9.89 -7.19 -7.22
C LEU A 193 -8.48 -7.61 -7.63
N ARG A 194 -7.91 -8.62 -6.96
CA ARG A 194 -6.56 -9.14 -7.28
C ARG A 194 -6.50 -9.78 -8.66
N GLU A 195 -7.58 -10.40 -9.13
CA GLU A 195 -7.67 -10.95 -10.49
C GLU A 195 -7.71 -9.85 -11.55
N VAL A 196 -8.54 -8.82 -11.39
CA VAL A 196 -8.77 -7.80 -12.43
C VAL A 196 -7.72 -6.69 -12.42
N SER A 197 -7.11 -6.42 -11.27
CA SER A 197 -6.11 -5.37 -11.07
C SER A 197 -4.95 -5.89 -10.20
N PRO A 198 -4.16 -6.84 -10.70
CA PRO A 198 -3.04 -7.44 -9.96
C PRO A 198 -1.98 -6.39 -9.65
N ALA A 199 -1.45 -6.42 -8.43
CA ALA A 199 -0.43 -5.48 -7.99
C ALA A 199 0.46 -6.06 -6.88
N PRO A 200 1.74 -5.65 -6.78
CA PRO A 200 2.76 -6.23 -5.89
C PRO A 200 2.58 -5.94 -4.40
N CYS A 201 1.59 -5.18 -3.97
CA CYS A 201 1.35 -4.88 -2.56
C CYS A 201 -0.15 -5.02 -2.23
N ALA A 202 -0.64 -6.26 -2.26
CA ALA A 202 -2.02 -6.56 -1.91
C ALA A 202 -2.20 -6.73 -0.40
N ALA A 203 -3.36 -6.33 0.11
CA ALA A 203 -3.70 -6.47 1.52
C ALA A 203 -5.19 -6.69 1.73
N TYR A 204 -5.55 -7.65 2.59
CA TYR A 204 -6.87 -7.81 3.15
C TYR A 204 -6.78 -7.67 4.67
N MET A 205 -7.55 -6.78 5.27
CA MET A 205 -7.56 -6.59 6.73
C MET A 205 -8.98 -6.44 7.22
N ALA A 206 -9.41 -7.34 8.11
CA ALA A 206 -10.72 -7.33 8.73
C ALA A 206 -10.58 -7.03 10.24
N GLY A 207 -10.79 -5.77 10.63
CA GLY A 207 -10.55 -5.31 12.00
C GLY A 207 -10.89 -3.83 12.20
N GLY A 208 -10.98 -3.38 13.45
CA GLY A 208 -11.18 -1.95 13.76
C GLY A 208 -12.50 -1.36 13.26
N GLY A 209 -13.54 -2.18 13.03
CA GLY A 209 -14.82 -1.75 12.49
C GLY A 209 -14.84 -1.51 10.96
N ARG A 210 -13.76 -1.86 10.27
CA ARG A 210 -13.62 -1.76 8.81
C ARG A 210 -13.07 -3.04 8.20
N THR A 211 -13.29 -3.19 6.89
CA THR A 211 -12.61 -4.20 6.07
C THR A 211 -11.90 -3.51 4.93
N VAL A 212 -10.58 -3.71 4.84
CA VAL A 212 -9.71 -3.13 3.82
C VAL A 212 -9.45 -4.17 2.75
N LEU A 213 -9.65 -3.79 1.49
CA LEU A 213 -9.38 -4.60 0.30
C LEU A 213 -8.43 -3.79 -0.59
N SER A 214 -7.14 -4.10 -0.58
CA SER A 214 -6.11 -3.34 -1.29
C SER A 214 -5.39 -4.18 -2.33
N SER A 215 -5.18 -3.62 -3.53
CA SER A 215 -4.27 -4.16 -4.55
C SER A 215 -3.34 -3.04 -5.00
N SER A 216 -2.48 -2.59 -4.09
CA SER A 216 -1.64 -1.42 -4.32
C SER A 216 -0.43 -1.76 -5.20
N PRO A 217 -0.10 -0.92 -6.20
CA PRO A 217 1.11 -1.08 -6.98
C PRO A 217 2.37 -0.53 -6.30
N GLU A 218 2.24 0.31 -5.28
CA GLU A 218 3.35 1.15 -4.84
C GLU A 218 3.77 0.84 -3.40
N SER A 219 5.04 0.46 -3.26
CA SER A 219 5.69 0.28 -1.97
C SER A 219 6.05 1.64 -1.38
N PHE A 220 5.55 1.95 -0.18
CA PHE A 220 5.89 3.17 0.53
C PHE A 220 7.29 3.08 1.14
N LEU A 221 7.46 2.24 2.16
CA LEU A 221 8.71 2.02 2.86
C LEU A 221 8.94 0.53 3.08
N ARG A 222 10.13 0.04 2.73
CA ARG A 222 10.61 -1.29 3.12
C ARG A 222 11.86 -1.10 3.97
N MET A 223 11.89 -1.74 5.12
CA MET A 223 12.97 -1.60 6.10
C MET A 223 13.45 -2.98 6.56
N SER A 224 14.77 -3.15 6.63
CA SER A 224 15.44 -4.39 7.04
C SER A 224 16.66 -4.02 7.90
N GLY A 225 16.58 -4.32 9.19
CA GLY A 225 17.54 -3.85 10.19
C GLY A 225 17.65 -2.32 10.20
N ARG A 226 18.73 -1.77 9.64
CA ARG A 226 18.90 -0.31 9.47
C ARG A 226 18.75 0.15 8.02
N GLY A 227 18.60 -0.77 7.07
CA GLY A 227 18.36 -0.42 5.68
C GLY A 227 16.92 0.07 5.49
N ILE A 228 16.73 1.14 4.72
CA ILE A 228 15.41 1.65 4.32
C ILE A 228 15.38 1.92 2.82
N ARG A 229 14.25 1.62 2.19
CA ARG A 229 14.01 1.82 0.76
C ARG A 229 12.60 2.32 0.49
N THR A 230 12.48 3.18 -0.53
CA THR A 230 11.21 3.55 -1.16
C THR A 230 11.32 3.43 -2.68
N ARG A 231 10.21 3.12 -3.34
CA ARG A 231 10.15 2.88 -4.79
C ARG A 231 8.97 3.62 -5.42
N PRO A 232 9.09 4.93 -5.68
CA PRO A 232 8.04 5.69 -6.33
C PRO A 232 7.77 5.19 -7.74
N ILE A 233 6.50 5.22 -8.12
CA ILE A 233 6.04 4.84 -9.45
C ILE A 233 5.39 6.05 -10.12
N LYS A 234 5.77 6.34 -11.36
CA LYS A 234 5.09 7.31 -12.24
C LYS A 234 5.03 6.80 -13.66
N GLY A 235 4.05 7.29 -14.41
CA GLY A 235 3.77 6.82 -15.75
C GLY A 235 3.31 5.37 -15.81
N THR A 236 2.32 5.15 -16.66
CA THR A 236 1.75 3.83 -16.90
C THR A 236 1.49 3.68 -18.39
N ARG A 237 1.91 2.56 -18.97
CA ARG A 237 1.54 2.18 -20.34
C ARG A 237 1.08 0.72 -20.36
N PRO A 238 0.11 0.34 -21.21
CA PRO A 238 -0.41 -1.02 -21.24
C PRO A 238 0.64 -2.02 -21.74
N ARG A 239 0.57 -3.26 -21.24
CA ARG A 239 1.26 -4.41 -21.83
C ARG A 239 0.50 -4.91 -23.04
N PHE A 240 1.22 -5.45 -24.01
CA PHE A 240 0.64 -6.13 -25.17
C PHE A 240 1.20 -7.53 -25.34
N ALA A 241 0.37 -8.47 -25.81
CA ALA A 241 0.83 -9.81 -26.16
C ALA A 241 1.73 -9.82 -27.41
N ASP A 242 1.57 -8.82 -28.29
CA ASP A 242 2.45 -8.59 -29.44
C ASP A 242 3.76 -7.92 -28.96
N PRO A 243 4.93 -8.59 -29.08
CA PRO A 243 6.19 -8.06 -28.57
C PRO A 243 6.61 -6.73 -29.18
N VAL A 244 6.25 -6.46 -30.45
CA VAL A 244 6.61 -5.20 -31.12
C VAL A 244 5.78 -4.05 -30.58
N ARG A 245 4.49 -4.29 -30.32
CA ARG A 245 3.61 -3.30 -29.69
C ARG A 245 3.97 -3.10 -28.22
N ASP A 246 4.32 -4.16 -27.50
CA ASP A 246 4.74 -4.10 -26.10
C ASP A 246 6.01 -3.26 -25.94
N GLU A 247 7.00 -3.48 -26.80
CA GLU A 247 8.25 -2.72 -26.80
C GLU A 247 8.03 -1.25 -27.21
N ARG A 248 7.12 -0.98 -28.15
CA ARG A 248 6.73 0.40 -28.48
C ARG A 248 6.07 1.10 -27.28
N SER A 249 5.13 0.43 -26.62
CA SER A 249 4.45 0.91 -25.41
C SER A 249 5.46 1.25 -24.30
N ARG A 250 6.45 0.38 -24.11
CA ARG A 250 7.59 0.61 -23.19
C ARG A 250 8.45 1.81 -23.62
N GLY A 251 8.75 1.93 -24.90
CA GLY A 251 9.53 3.03 -25.48
C GLY A 251 8.83 4.39 -25.34
N GLU A 252 7.52 4.44 -25.55
CA GLU A 252 6.69 5.64 -25.34
C GLU A 252 6.72 6.10 -23.87
N LEU A 253 6.68 5.15 -22.92
CA LEU A 253 6.81 5.47 -21.50
C LEU A 253 8.19 6.08 -21.19
N LEU A 254 9.26 5.45 -21.69
CA LEU A 254 10.65 5.85 -21.45
C LEU A 254 11.00 7.22 -22.02
N THR A 255 10.37 7.60 -23.13
CA THR A 255 10.66 8.82 -23.89
C THR A 255 9.72 9.97 -23.55
N SER A 256 8.64 9.72 -22.81
CA SER A 256 7.68 10.76 -22.41
C SER A 256 8.33 11.81 -21.50
N PRO A 257 8.46 13.08 -21.94
CA PRO A 257 9.06 14.14 -21.13
C PRO A 257 8.27 14.42 -19.85
N LYS A 258 6.92 14.35 -19.91
CA LYS A 258 6.01 14.55 -18.76
C LYS A 258 6.31 13.54 -17.65
N GLU A 259 6.25 12.25 -17.98
CA GLU A 259 6.38 11.16 -17.01
C GLU A 259 7.77 11.14 -16.36
N ARG A 260 8.81 11.44 -17.16
CA ARG A 260 10.19 11.54 -16.68
C ARG A 260 10.37 12.70 -15.72
N ALA A 261 9.85 13.89 -16.07
CA ALA A 261 9.94 15.07 -15.22
C ALA A 261 9.24 14.84 -13.89
N GLU A 262 8.03 14.27 -13.92
CA GLU A 262 7.29 13.93 -12.71
C GLU A 262 8.06 12.92 -11.83
N LEU A 263 8.57 11.83 -12.41
CA LEU A 263 9.29 10.84 -11.60
C LEU A 263 10.60 11.38 -11.02
N VAL A 264 11.33 12.21 -11.75
CA VAL A 264 12.56 12.84 -11.25
C VAL A 264 12.25 13.75 -10.06
N MET A 265 11.22 14.58 -10.16
CA MET A 265 10.79 15.46 -9.06
C MET A 265 10.37 14.66 -7.83
N ILE A 266 9.57 13.60 -8.00
CA ILE A 266 9.17 12.73 -6.88
C ILE A 266 10.37 11.99 -6.29
N THR A 267 11.30 11.53 -7.13
CA THR A 267 12.52 10.87 -6.64
C THR A 267 13.32 11.82 -5.76
N ASP A 268 13.44 13.09 -6.13
CA ASP A 268 14.12 14.09 -5.31
C ASP A 268 13.39 14.37 -3.99
N LEU A 269 12.06 14.48 -4.02
CA LEU A 269 11.24 14.60 -2.81
C LEU A 269 11.47 13.43 -1.84
N LEU A 270 11.55 12.20 -2.37
CA LEU A 270 11.77 11.02 -1.54
C LEU A 270 13.22 10.87 -1.05
N ARG A 271 14.21 11.42 -1.79
CA ARG A 271 15.57 11.58 -1.26
C ARG A 271 15.57 12.50 -0.04
N ASN A 272 14.84 13.61 -0.11
CA ASN A 272 14.68 14.52 1.02
C ASN A 272 13.99 13.82 2.20
N ASP A 273 12.93 13.04 1.94
CA ASP A 273 12.20 12.31 2.98
C ASP A 273 13.13 11.34 3.73
N LEU A 274 13.86 10.48 3.01
CA LEU A 274 14.82 9.57 3.64
C LEU A 274 15.98 10.32 4.30
N GLY A 275 16.38 11.48 3.77
CA GLY A 275 17.41 12.33 4.37
C GLY A 275 17.08 12.80 5.79
N MET A 276 15.80 12.88 6.16
CA MET A 276 15.38 13.24 7.52
C MET A 276 15.67 12.16 8.55
N VAL A 277 15.83 10.90 8.14
CA VAL A 277 15.93 9.72 9.04
C VAL A 277 17.20 8.90 8.86
N CYS A 278 17.89 9.08 7.74
CA CYS A 278 19.10 8.35 7.41
C CYS A 278 20.39 9.04 7.90
N GLU A 279 21.48 8.27 7.94
CA GLU A 279 22.83 8.78 8.14
C GLU A 279 23.24 9.69 6.97
N TYR A 280 23.99 10.75 7.27
CA TYR A 280 24.51 11.66 6.26
C TYR A 280 25.33 10.91 5.20
N GLY A 281 25.02 11.15 3.92
CA GLY A 281 25.71 10.50 2.79
C GLY A 281 25.28 9.05 2.49
N SER A 282 24.39 8.45 3.28
CA SER A 282 23.88 7.10 3.02
C SER A 282 22.76 7.05 1.98
N VAL A 283 22.00 8.15 1.81
CA VAL A 283 20.87 8.20 0.88
C VAL A 283 21.35 8.24 -0.57
N ARG A 284 20.94 7.25 -1.37
CA ARG A 284 21.35 7.07 -2.76
C ARG A 284 20.15 6.70 -3.63
N VAL A 285 20.18 7.17 -4.88
CA VAL A 285 19.26 6.69 -5.92
C VAL A 285 19.95 5.52 -6.61
N THR A 286 19.49 4.30 -6.35
CA THR A 286 20.11 3.06 -6.90
C THR A 286 19.44 2.60 -8.19
N GLY A 287 18.25 3.13 -8.50
CA GLY A 287 17.61 3.02 -9.81
C GLY A 287 16.87 4.32 -10.14
N LEU A 288 17.03 4.84 -11.35
CA LEU A 288 16.38 6.08 -11.80
C LEU A 288 15.71 5.83 -13.14
N LEU A 289 14.40 6.13 -13.23
CA LEU A 289 13.62 6.04 -14.46
C LEU A 289 13.71 4.64 -15.12
N GLN A 290 13.62 3.59 -14.32
CA GLN A 290 13.69 2.21 -14.79
C GLN A 290 12.29 1.73 -15.21
N PRO A 291 12.11 1.26 -16.46
CA PRO A 291 10.86 0.67 -16.88
C PRO A 291 10.74 -0.74 -16.31
N GLU A 292 9.69 -0.98 -15.53
CA GLU A 292 9.37 -2.28 -14.97
C GLU A 292 8.09 -2.83 -15.60
N ALA A 293 8.16 -4.08 -16.02
CA ALA A 293 7.05 -4.75 -16.68
C ALA A 293 6.25 -5.57 -15.66
N TYR A 294 5.00 -5.19 -15.45
CA TYR A 294 4.01 -5.96 -14.69
C TYR A 294 3.11 -6.74 -15.64
N GLU A 295 2.16 -7.51 -15.13
CA GLU A 295 1.27 -8.35 -15.95
C GLU A 295 0.48 -7.55 -17.00
N GLN A 296 -0.11 -6.42 -16.60
CA GLN A 296 -1.00 -5.63 -17.45
C GLN A 296 -0.40 -4.30 -17.90
N VAL A 297 0.65 -3.82 -17.23
CA VAL A 297 1.22 -2.48 -17.47
C VAL A 297 2.75 -2.46 -17.37
N HIS A 298 3.36 -1.49 -18.05
CA HIS A 298 4.71 -0.99 -17.77
C HIS A 298 4.61 0.22 -16.84
N HIS A 299 5.50 0.29 -15.85
CA HIS A 299 5.64 1.40 -14.92
C HIS A 299 7.04 1.98 -14.98
N LEU A 300 7.18 3.29 -14.80
CA LEU A 300 8.47 3.91 -14.60
C LEU A 300 8.73 4.00 -13.09
N VAL A 301 9.80 3.35 -12.65
CA VAL A 301 10.13 3.18 -11.24
C VAL A 301 11.48 3.81 -10.97
N SER A 302 11.63 4.44 -9.81
CA SER A 302 12.93 4.80 -9.27
C SER A 302 13.08 4.17 -7.89
N THR A 303 14.32 3.96 -7.45
CA THR A 303 14.63 3.33 -6.17
C THR A 303 15.54 4.26 -5.39
N VAL A 304 15.09 4.64 -4.20
CA VAL A 304 15.87 5.44 -3.25
C VAL A 304 16.10 4.61 -1.99
N GLU A 305 17.36 4.46 -1.61
CA GLU A 305 17.81 3.64 -0.49
C GLU A 305 18.67 4.47 0.46
N GLY A 306 18.72 4.07 1.74
CA GLY A 306 19.58 4.69 2.74
C GLY A 306 19.76 3.80 3.97
N THR A 307 20.53 4.30 4.93
CA THR A 307 20.75 3.64 6.22
C THR A 307 20.19 4.53 7.32
N LEU A 308 19.16 4.07 8.03
CA LEU A 308 18.57 4.74 9.19
C LEU A 308 19.65 5.06 10.21
N ARG A 309 19.58 6.24 10.85
CA ARG A 309 20.46 6.56 11.99
C ARG A 309 20.22 5.61 13.15
N GLY A 310 21.22 5.45 14.03
CA GLY A 310 21.16 4.49 15.13
C GLY A 310 20.12 4.81 16.20
N ASP A 311 19.62 6.04 16.23
CA ASP A 311 18.59 6.55 17.14
C ASP A 311 17.18 6.55 16.52
N VAL A 312 17.03 6.10 15.27
CA VAL A 312 15.74 6.12 14.55
C VAL A 312 15.17 4.72 14.44
N SER A 313 14.02 4.51 15.08
CA SER A 313 13.22 3.28 14.94
C SER A 313 12.49 3.21 13.58
N HIS A 314 11.98 2.04 13.21
CA HIS A 314 11.11 1.90 12.03
C HIS A 314 9.80 2.70 12.17
N ALA A 315 9.25 2.80 13.37
CA ALA A 315 8.04 3.60 13.63
C ALA A 315 8.32 5.10 13.49
N ALA A 316 9.47 5.58 13.98
CA ALA A 316 9.93 6.95 13.77
C ALA A 316 10.20 7.25 12.29
N ALA A 317 10.77 6.29 11.55
CA ALA A 317 10.99 6.41 10.12
C ALA A 317 9.67 6.54 9.34
N LEU A 318 8.69 5.70 9.66
CA LEU A 318 7.33 5.77 9.12
C LEU A 318 6.71 7.14 9.38
N LYS A 319 6.74 7.62 10.63
CA LYS A 319 6.23 8.93 11.02
C LYS A 319 6.87 10.07 10.23
N ALA A 320 8.19 10.07 10.09
CA ALA A 320 8.91 11.16 9.45
C ALA A 320 8.63 11.24 7.94
N CYS A 321 8.55 10.09 7.26
CA CYS A 321 8.33 10.06 5.81
C CYS A 321 6.86 10.27 5.42
N PHE A 322 5.92 10.10 6.36
CA PHE A 322 4.48 10.16 6.11
C PHE A 322 3.95 11.60 5.97
N PRO A 323 2.97 11.88 5.09
CA PRO A 323 2.43 10.98 4.05
C PRO A 323 3.41 10.80 2.88
N GLY A 324 3.20 9.76 2.07
CA GLY A 324 4.07 9.45 0.93
C GLY A 324 4.20 10.63 -0.05
N GLY A 325 5.43 10.98 -0.45
CA GLY A 325 5.66 12.12 -1.35
C GLY A 325 5.03 11.95 -2.74
N SER A 326 4.98 10.73 -3.26
CA SER A 326 4.50 10.41 -4.63
C SER A 326 3.01 10.65 -4.86
N ILE A 327 2.21 10.66 -3.78
CA ILE A 327 0.75 10.76 -3.82
C ILE A 327 0.20 12.05 -3.19
N THR A 328 1.09 12.98 -2.81
CA THR A 328 0.72 14.28 -2.23
C THR A 328 1.02 15.39 -3.21
N GLY A 329 2.29 15.76 -3.37
CA GLY A 329 2.71 16.88 -4.18
C GLY A 329 4.02 17.48 -3.69
N ALA A 330 4.52 18.48 -4.41
CA ALA A 330 5.80 19.11 -4.12
C ALA A 330 5.65 20.64 -4.17
N PRO A 331 6.09 21.40 -3.14
CA PRO A 331 6.56 20.95 -1.83
C PRO A 331 5.47 20.27 -0.98
N LYS A 332 5.81 19.16 -0.31
CA LYS A 332 4.86 18.27 0.40
C LYS A 332 3.94 19.00 1.37
N LYS A 333 4.50 19.84 2.25
CA LYS A 333 3.73 20.53 3.29
C LYS A 333 2.62 21.40 2.70
N ARG A 334 2.95 22.21 1.70
CA ARG A 334 1.99 23.12 1.04
C ARG A 334 0.96 22.34 0.22
N ALA A 335 1.38 21.27 -0.47
CA ALA A 335 0.46 20.40 -1.20
C ALA A 335 -0.60 19.77 -0.28
N VAL A 336 -0.23 19.32 0.92
CA VAL A 336 -1.19 18.78 1.91
C VAL A 336 -2.18 19.83 2.40
N GLU A 337 -1.76 21.08 2.56
CA GLU A 337 -2.66 22.19 2.91
C GLU A 337 -3.69 22.44 1.80
N ILE A 338 -3.22 22.48 0.54
CA ILE A 338 -4.08 22.67 -0.65
C ILE A 338 -5.06 21.50 -0.82
N ILE A 339 -4.61 20.25 -0.63
CA ILE A 339 -5.49 19.07 -0.67
C ILE A 339 -6.66 19.24 0.32
N ARG A 340 -6.38 19.66 1.55
CA ARG A 340 -7.41 19.88 2.58
C ARG A 340 -8.36 21.03 2.26
N GLU A 341 -7.89 22.03 1.50
CA GLU A 341 -8.72 23.15 1.07
C GLU A 341 -9.65 22.77 -0.09
N LEU A 342 -9.13 21.99 -1.05
CA LEU A 342 -9.82 21.73 -2.31
C LEU A 342 -10.67 20.45 -2.31
N GLU A 343 -10.28 19.42 -1.55
CA GLU A 343 -11.04 18.17 -1.50
C GLU A 343 -12.26 18.31 -0.56
N PRO A 344 -13.46 17.89 -0.99
CA PRO A 344 -14.69 18.10 -0.23
C PRO A 344 -14.82 17.16 0.97
N VAL A 345 -14.02 16.11 1.03
CA VAL A 345 -14.10 15.05 2.04
C VAL A 345 -12.70 14.58 2.45
N PRO A 346 -12.53 14.10 3.70
CA PRO A 346 -11.30 13.44 4.11
C PRO A 346 -11.03 12.19 3.26
N ARG A 347 -9.75 11.88 3.06
CA ARG A 347 -9.31 10.71 2.28
C ARG A 347 -9.45 9.42 3.05
N GLY A 348 -9.40 9.49 4.38
CA GLY A 348 -9.36 8.31 5.23
C GLY A 348 -8.14 7.46 4.86
N LEU A 349 -8.34 6.16 4.66
CA LEU A 349 -7.22 5.27 4.33
C LEU A 349 -6.59 5.58 2.96
N TYR A 350 -7.30 6.22 2.03
CA TYR A 350 -6.73 6.49 0.70
C TYR A 350 -5.47 7.34 0.80
N THR A 351 -4.40 6.90 0.13
CA THR A 351 -3.05 7.49 0.20
C THR A 351 -2.40 7.51 1.59
N GLY A 352 -2.98 6.79 2.54
CA GLY A 352 -2.32 6.38 3.78
C GLY A 352 -1.30 5.26 3.54
N ALA A 353 -0.96 4.53 4.61
CA ALA A 353 -0.03 3.41 4.59
C ALA A 353 -0.67 2.14 5.17
N ILE A 354 -0.43 0.99 4.54
CA ILE A 354 -0.88 -0.32 5.02
C ILE A 354 0.34 -1.23 5.12
N GLY A 355 0.51 -1.94 6.22
CA GLY A 355 1.71 -2.77 6.37
C GLY A 355 1.93 -3.34 7.76
N TYR A 356 3.20 -3.60 8.06
CA TYR A 356 3.61 -4.15 9.34
C TYR A 356 4.97 -3.62 9.82
N LEU A 357 5.14 -3.62 11.15
CA LEU A 357 6.39 -3.46 11.87
C LEU A 357 6.73 -4.79 12.54
N GLY A 358 7.64 -5.55 11.95
CA GLY A 358 8.03 -6.88 12.45
C GLY A 358 9.04 -6.79 13.58
N ALA A 359 8.86 -7.62 14.60
CA ALA A 359 9.78 -7.74 15.73
C ALA A 359 11.12 -8.42 15.36
N ASN A 360 11.23 -8.93 14.14
CA ASN A 360 12.44 -9.49 13.56
C ASN A 360 13.32 -8.43 12.86
N GLY A 361 12.97 -7.14 12.96
CA GLY A 361 13.66 -6.05 12.27
C GLY A 361 13.34 -5.95 10.79
N GLU A 362 12.28 -6.61 10.31
CA GLU A 362 11.75 -6.45 8.95
C GLU A 362 10.44 -5.67 9.01
N SER A 363 10.22 -4.73 8.11
CA SER A 363 8.99 -3.94 8.06
C SER A 363 8.69 -3.52 6.64
N HIS A 364 7.41 -3.49 6.28
CA HIS A 364 6.99 -3.10 4.94
C HIS A 364 5.64 -2.43 4.98
N PHE A 365 5.56 -1.28 4.32
CA PHE A 365 4.35 -0.50 4.12
C PHE A 365 4.16 -0.22 2.63
N SER A 366 2.93 -0.36 2.16
CA SER A 366 2.48 0.10 0.85
C SER A 366 1.70 1.40 0.98
N ILE A 367 1.65 2.18 -0.10
CA ILE A 367 0.73 3.31 -0.19
C ILE A 367 -0.67 2.75 -0.43
N ALA A 368 -1.66 3.22 0.32
CA ALA A 368 -3.05 2.77 0.22
C ALA A 368 -3.77 3.39 -0.99
N ILE A 369 -3.39 2.95 -2.19
CA ILE A 369 -4.02 3.26 -3.47
C ILE A 369 -4.53 1.97 -4.12
N ARG A 370 -5.53 2.08 -5.01
CA ARG A 370 -6.31 0.92 -5.49
C ARG A 370 -6.84 0.09 -4.31
N THR A 371 -7.41 0.81 -3.35
CA THR A 371 -7.91 0.28 -2.08
C THR A 371 -9.38 0.61 -1.93
N MET A 372 -10.17 -0.39 -1.60
CA MET A 372 -11.56 -0.26 -1.16
C MET A 372 -11.64 -0.42 0.36
N VAL A 373 -12.47 0.37 1.00
CA VAL A 373 -12.74 0.31 2.44
C VAL A 373 -14.22 0.10 2.63
N LEU A 374 -14.57 -1.03 3.25
CA LEU A 374 -15.91 -1.34 3.70
C LEU A 374 -16.05 -0.94 5.17
N GLU A 375 -16.94 -0.01 5.44
CA GLU A 375 -17.30 0.44 6.78
C GLU A 375 -18.82 0.41 6.91
N ARG A 376 -19.31 -0.33 7.91
CA ARG A 376 -20.75 -0.57 8.12
C ARG A 376 -21.39 -1.17 6.86
N SER A 377 -22.30 -0.44 6.21
CA SER A 377 -23.03 -0.85 5.01
C SER A 377 -22.63 -0.06 3.77
N VAL A 378 -21.44 0.56 3.77
CA VAL A 378 -20.93 1.36 2.65
C VAL A 378 -19.53 0.91 2.31
N ILE A 379 -19.29 0.58 1.04
CA ILE A 379 -17.95 0.40 0.49
C ILE A 379 -17.57 1.66 -0.28
N SER A 380 -16.35 2.13 -0.07
CA SER A 380 -15.83 3.32 -0.75
C SER A 380 -14.42 3.07 -1.28
N CYS A 381 -14.07 3.80 -2.33
CA CYS A 381 -12.71 3.92 -2.82
C CYS A 381 -12.47 5.35 -3.29
N HIS A 382 -11.21 5.71 -3.49
CA HIS A 382 -10.85 7.00 -4.04
C HIS A 382 -9.95 6.81 -5.25
N ALA A 383 -9.97 7.78 -6.13
CA ALA A 383 -9.02 7.90 -7.22
C ALA A 383 -8.64 9.37 -7.42
N GLY A 384 -7.42 9.59 -7.90
CA GLY A 384 -6.84 10.92 -8.01
C GLY A 384 -5.78 11.01 -9.09
N ALA A 385 -5.44 12.24 -9.45
CA ALA A 385 -4.46 12.56 -10.47
C ALA A 385 -3.51 13.68 -10.03
N GLY A 386 -2.26 13.59 -10.51
CA GLY A 386 -1.22 14.57 -10.24
C GLY A 386 -1.41 15.79 -11.12
N ILE A 387 -1.79 16.91 -10.53
CA ILE A 387 -2.03 18.16 -11.22
C ILE A 387 -0.73 18.95 -11.33
N VAL A 388 -0.40 19.32 -12.55
CA VAL A 388 0.75 20.15 -12.94
C VAL A 388 0.28 21.37 -13.74
N ALA A 389 1.19 22.29 -14.05
CA ALA A 389 0.85 23.54 -14.73
C ALA A 389 0.12 23.32 -16.08
N ASP A 390 0.49 22.29 -16.83
CA ASP A 390 -0.03 21.93 -18.15
C ASP A 390 -1.16 20.89 -18.12
N SER A 391 -1.66 20.53 -16.93
CA SER A 391 -2.79 19.60 -16.78
C SER A 391 -4.05 20.12 -17.49
N LEU A 392 -4.77 19.23 -18.16
CA LEU A 392 -6.05 19.52 -18.79
C LEU A 392 -7.17 18.99 -17.89
N PRO A 393 -8.02 19.85 -17.28
CA PRO A 393 -8.98 19.43 -16.25
C PRO A 393 -9.83 18.20 -16.58
N ALA A 394 -10.40 18.16 -17.79
CA ALA A 394 -11.22 17.02 -18.24
C ALA A 394 -10.40 15.73 -18.43
N ALA A 395 -9.15 15.84 -18.87
CA ALA A 395 -8.27 14.69 -19.01
C ALA A 395 -7.86 14.13 -17.64
N GLU A 396 -7.63 15.00 -16.65
CA GLU A 396 -7.31 14.58 -15.28
C GLU A 396 -8.51 13.88 -14.61
N TRP A 397 -9.73 14.35 -14.86
CA TRP A 397 -10.95 13.64 -14.42
C TRP A 397 -11.01 12.23 -15.01
N GLU A 398 -10.83 12.10 -16.32
CA GLU A 398 -10.84 10.80 -17.00
C GLU A 398 -9.72 9.88 -16.47
N GLU A 399 -8.52 10.42 -16.19
CA GLU A 399 -7.43 9.67 -15.57
C GLU A 399 -7.83 9.10 -14.19
N THR A 400 -8.59 9.84 -13.38
CA THR A 400 -9.08 9.31 -12.10
C THR A 400 -10.01 8.10 -12.30
N LEU A 401 -10.90 8.16 -13.30
CA LEU A 401 -11.83 7.06 -13.60
C LEU A 401 -11.09 5.84 -14.14
N GLN A 402 -10.06 6.05 -14.97
CA GLN A 402 -9.18 4.99 -15.44
C GLN A 402 -8.43 4.32 -14.29
N LYS A 403 -7.91 5.08 -13.32
CA LYS A 403 -7.28 4.53 -12.11
C LYS A 403 -8.26 3.77 -11.21
N ALA A 404 -9.52 4.20 -11.16
CA ALA A 404 -10.58 3.51 -10.43
C ALA A 404 -11.09 2.24 -11.15
N SER A 405 -10.90 2.13 -12.47
CA SER A 405 -11.54 1.13 -13.33
C SER A 405 -11.40 -0.32 -12.83
N GLY A 406 -10.23 -0.71 -12.32
CA GLY A 406 -10.02 -2.04 -11.74
C GLY A 406 -10.88 -2.32 -10.51
N MET A 407 -11.01 -1.35 -9.60
CA MET A 407 -11.90 -1.46 -8.43
C MET A 407 -13.37 -1.49 -8.84
N LEU A 408 -13.76 -0.65 -9.80
CA LEU A 408 -15.11 -0.61 -10.32
C LEU A 408 -15.49 -1.92 -11.02
N ALA A 409 -14.57 -2.50 -11.81
CA ALA A 409 -14.75 -3.76 -12.51
C ALA A 409 -14.90 -4.94 -11.55
N ALA A 410 -14.20 -4.93 -10.40
CA ALA A 410 -14.30 -6.00 -9.41
C ALA A 410 -15.73 -6.15 -8.86
N GLY A 411 -16.48 -5.04 -8.74
CA GLY A 411 -17.89 -5.02 -8.30
C GLY A 411 -18.92 -5.09 -9.44
N ARG A 412 -18.50 -5.28 -10.70
CA ARG A 412 -19.41 -5.48 -11.84
C ARG A 412 -19.49 -7.00 -12.08
N SER A 413 -20.63 -7.63 -11.78
CA SER A 413 -20.87 -9.01 -12.21
C SER A 413 -20.77 -9.07 -13.75
N ARG A 414 -20.13 -10.13 -14.28
CA ARG A 414 -20.11 -10.40 -15.72
C ARG A 414 -21.50 -10.57 -16.31
#